data_AF-A0A7Y3V4X8-F1
#
_entry.id   AF-A0A7Y3V4X8-F1
#
_cell.length_a   1.000
_cell.length_b   1.000
_cell.length_c   1.000
_cell.angle_alpha   90.00
_cell.angle_beta   90.00
_cell.angle_gamma   90.00
#
_symmetry.space_group_name_H-M   'P 1'
#
loop_
_entity.id
_entity.type
_entity.pdbx_description
1 polymer ?
#
loop_
_entity_poly.entity_id
_entity_poly.type
_entity_poly.pdbx_seq_one_letter_code
_entity_poly.pdbx_strand_id
1 'polypeptide(L)'
;MFYTAKITLLTAAALGLLLFTTCKKKKEPCSIEQVLFHPFTATNNNADCINYIYVGGTATMQNQYHPISYHTPCFNPNNPNEFCYLFKKQGVGGQLRKHNLQTGEDKLIYPISFSAPPKWGKNGKITFASGYQVCTIDEDGKNIKKLTTVPYNMYPAWLNDTTIICYHSPVLAI
;
A
#
# COMPACT_ATOMS: atom_id res chain seq x y z
N MET A 1 -18.23 46.90 -53.81
CA MET A 1 -18.16 47.25 -52.38
C MET A 1 -19.60 47.22 -51.84
N PHE A 2 -19.79 46.62 -50.66
CA PHE A 2 -21.03 46.22 -49.98
C PHE A 2 -21.64 44.85 -50.33
N TYR A 3 -21.28 43.89 -49.48
CA TYR A 3 -21.89 42.58 -49.24
C TYR A 3 -23.23 42.74 -48.51
N THR A 4 -24.24 41.93 -48.83
CA THR A 4 -25.27 41.53 -47.84
C THR A 4 -25.58 40.04 -47.99
N ALA A 5 -25.11 39.26 -47.01
CA ALA A 5 -25.47 37.87 -46.82
C ALA A 5 -26.80 37.79 -46.07
N LYS A 6 -27.77 37.03 -46.59
CA LYS A 6 -28.91 36.56 -45.81
C LYS A 6 -28.64 35.11 -45.40
N ILE A 7 -28.26 34.95 -44.14
CA ILE A 7 -28.18 33.67 -43.45
C ILE A 7 -29.57 33.40 -42.87
N THR A 8 -30.23 32.35 -43.33
CA THR A 8 -31.46 31.84 -42.70
C THR A 8 -31.08 30.62 -41.87
N LEU A 9 -31.25 30.73 -40.55
CA LEU A 9 -30.95 29.70 -39.57
C LEU A 9 -32.25 29.00 -39.12
N LEU A 10 -32.11 27.73 -38.74
CA LEU A 10 -32.99 26.90 -37.90
C LEU A 10 -34.19 26.23 -38.57
N THR A 11 -34.16 24.89 -38.61
CA THR A 11 -34.75 24.09 -37.52
C THR A 11 -34.27 22.64 -37.61
N ALA A 12 -33.63 22.16 -36.55
CA ALA A 12 -33.39 20.75 -36.30
C ALA A 12 -34.57 20.23 -35.47
N ALA A 13 -35.23 19.17 -35.93
CA ALA A 13 -36.14 18.38 -35.11
C ALA A 13 -36.27 16.97 -35.72
N ALA A 14 -36.36 15.98 -34.82
CA ALA A 14 -36.53 14.54 -35.06
C ALA A 14 -35.19 13.84 -35.36
N LEU A 15 -34.75 12.79 -34.65
CA LEU A 15 -35.41 11.56 -34.19
C LEU A 15 -34.42 10.98 -33.14
N GLY A 16 -34.79 10.50 -31.96
CA GLY A 16 -35.61 9.32 -31.75
C GLY A 16 -34.90 8.40 -30.73
N LEU A 17 -35.63 8.00 -29.69
CA LEU A 17 -35.37 6.88 -28.76
C LEU A 17 -34.02 6.83 -28.01
N LEU A 18 -34.00 7.39 -26.80
CA LEU A 18 -33.14 6.91 -25.73
C LEU A 18 -33.68 5.56 -25.23
N LEU A 19 -33.10 4.46 -25.71
CA LEU A 19 -33.24 3.15 -25.09
C LEU A 19 -32.53 3.18 -23.74
N PHE A 20 -33.28 3.29 -22.65
CA PHE A 20 -32.80 2.98 -21.31
C PHE A 20 -32.52 1.47 -21.24
N THR A 21 -31.33 1.04 -21.64
CA THR A 21 -30.85 -0.30 -21.34
C THR A 21 -30.49 -0.33 -19.86
N THR A 22 -31.42 -0.80 -19.04
CA THR A 22 -31.13 -1.16 -17.65
C THR A 22 -30.03 -2.21 -17.66
N CYS A 23 -28.82 -1.83 -17.23
CA CYS A 23 -27.71 -2.75 -17.05
C CYS A 23 -28.04 -3.67 -15.86
N LYS A 24 -28.75 -4.77 -16.11
CA LYS A 24 -28.94 -5.83 -15.13
C LYS A 24 -27.59 -6.52 -14.96
N LYS A 25 -26.85 -6.15 -13.92
CA LYS A 25 -25.66 -6.87 -13.47
C LYS A 25 -26.05 -8.34 -13.24
N LYS A 26 -25.65 -9.23 -14.15
CA LYS A 26 -25.84 -10.68 -13.97
C LYS A 26 -25.05 -11.05 -12.71
N LYS A 27 -25.75 -11.52 -11.67
CA LYS A 27 -25.12 -12.24 -10.56
C LYS A 27 -24.70 -13.58 -11.13
N GLU A 28 -23.43 -13.72 -11.48
CA GLU A 28 -22.85 -15.04 -11.66
C GLU A 28 -22.77 -15.72 -10.29
N PRO A 29 -23.27 -16.96 -10.13
CA PRO A 29 -23.06 -17.70 -8.91
C PRO A 29 -21.56 -17.96 -8.74
N CYS A 30 -21.06 -17.73 -7.53
CA CYS A 30 -19.70 -18.09 -7.15
C CYS A 30 -19.56 -19.62 -7.24
N SER A 31 -19.03 -20.11 -8.35
CA SER A 31 -18.57 -21.50 -8.44
C SER A 31 -17.25 -21.59 -7.70
N ILE A 32 -17.25 -22.31 -6.59
CA ILE A 32 -16.02 -22.76 -5.96
C ILE A 32 -15.46 -23.84 -6.88
N GLU A 33 -14.56 -23.47 -7.79
CA GLU A 33 -13.70 -24.48 -8.42
C GLU A 33 -12.89 -25.13 -7.29
N GLN A 34 -13.03 -26.43 -7.15
CA GLN A 34 -12.16 -27.21 -6.29
C GLN A 34 -10.74 -27.01 -6.82
N VAL A 35 -9.94 -26.22 -6.10
CA VAL A 35 -8.52 -26.06 -6.37
C VAL A 35 -7.89 -27.44 -6.18
N LEU A 36 -7.72 -28.17 -7.29
CA LEU A 36 -6.87 -29.34 -7.32
C LEU A 36 -5.48 -28.85 -6.91
N PHE A 37 -4.96 -29.37 -5.79
CA PHE A 37 -3.60 -29.11 -5.33
C PHE A 37 -2.62 -29.58 -6.40
N HIS A 38 -2.27 -28.69 -7.31
CA HIS A 38 -1.10 -28.86 -8.15
C HIS A 38 0.10 -28.61 -7.23
N PRO A 39 1.03 -29.57 -7.06
CA PRO A 39 2.26 -29.31 -6.36
C PRO A 39 2.94 -28.14 -7.05
N PHE A 40 3.16 -27.06 -6.31
CA PHE A 40 3.78 -25.85 -6.81
C PHE A 40 5.24 -26.17 -7.15
N THR A 41 5.52 -26.49 -8.41
CA THR A 41 6.90 -26.56 -8.89
C THR A 41 7.39 -25.14 -9.11
N ALA A 42 7.89 -24.52 -8.05
CA ALA A 42 8.66 -23.28 -8.14
C ALA A 42 9.98 -23.58 -8.87
N THR A 43 10.01 -23.45 -10.19
CA THR A 43 11.27 -23.26 -10.91
C THR A 43 11.57 -21.76 -10.97
N ASN A 44 11.77 -21.13 -9.81
CA ASN A 44 12.32 -19.78 -9.75
C ASN A 44 13.83 -19.88 -9.61
N ASN A 45 14.55 -19.75 -10.73
CA ASN A 45 16.00 -19.55 -10.73
C ASN A 45 16.39 -18.15 -10.22
N ASN A 46 15.59 -17.55 -9.33
CA ASN A 46 15.89 -16.27 -8.73
C ASN A 46 16.64 -16.52 -7.43
N ALA A 47 17.91 -16.11 -7.37
CA ALA A 47 18.82 -16.37 -6.26
C ALA A 47 18.31 -15.84 -4.90
N ASP A 48 17.32 -14.96 -4.91
CA ASP A 48 16.71 -14.35 -3.73
C ASP A 48 15.47 -15.09 -3.22
N CYS A 49 15.03 -16.17 -3.88
CA CYS A 49 13.89 -16.97 -3.44
C CYS A 49 14.36 -18.37 -3.04
N ILE A 50 14.27 -18.70 -1.75
CA ILE A 50 14.56 -20.07 -1.29
C ILE A 50 13.35 -20.98 -1.50
N ASN A 51 13.60 -22.15 -2.08
CA ASN A 51 12.60 -23.22 -2.18
C ASN A 51 12.29 -23.77 -0.78
N TYR A 52 11.00 -23.85 -0.44
CA TYR A 52 10.54 -24.38 0.83
C TYR A 52 10.47 -25.91 0.74
N ILE A 53 11.31 -26.62 1.50
CA ILE A 53 11.25 -28.08 1.57
C ILE A 53 10.35 -28.45 2.75
N TYR A 54 9.15 -28.95 2.45
CA TYR A 54 8.27 -29.54 3.45
C TYR A 54 8.82 -30.91 3.86
N VAL A 55 9.55 -30.98 4.98
CA VAL A 55 9.95 -32.24 5.60
C VAL A 55 8.92 -32.52 6.70
N GLY A 56 8.02 -33.48 6.47
CA GLY A 56 7.00 -33.86 7.44
C GLY A 56 7.60 -34.19 8.81
N GLY A 57 7.00 -33.64 9.86
CA GLY A 57 7.46 -33.68 11.25
C GLY A 57 7.26 -32.32 11.91
N THR A 58 7.27 -32.25 13.26
CA THR A 58 7.38 -30.97 13.98
C THR A 58 8.74 -30.36 13.65
N ALA A 59 8.79 -29.62 12.54
CA ALA A 59 9.97 -28.89 12.13
C ALA A 59 10.26 -27.83 13.20
N THR A 60 11.22 -28.11 14.07
CA THR A 60 11.94 -27.03 14.75
C THR A 60 12.69 -26.28 13.66
N MET A 61 12.04 -25.25 13.10
CA MET A 61 12.64 -24.42 12.07
C MET A 61 13.90 -23.80 12.66
N GLN A 62 15.05 -24.27 12.22
CA GLN A 62 16.29 -23.54 12.43
C GLN A 62 16.21 -22.33 11.49
N ASN A 63 15.65 -21.23 11.99
CA ASN A 63 15.57 -19.96 11.28
C ASN A 63 17.01 -19.56 10.91
N GLN A 64 17.43 -19.81 9.66
CA GLN A 64 18.58 -19.14 9.10
C GLN A 64 18.18 -17.67 9.02
N TYR A 65 18.65 -16.90 10.00
CA TYR A 65 18.37 -15.49 10.12
C TYR A 65 18.90 -14.81 8.85
N HIS A 66 18.00 -14.49 7.92
CA HIS A 66 18.41 -13.80 6.71
C HIS A 66 18.83 -12.37 7.11
N PRO A 67 19.99 -11.85 6.66
CA PRO A 67 20.50 -10.55 7.08
C PRO A 67 19.62 -9.38 6.61
N ILE A 68 18.64 -9.67 5.74
CA ILE A 68 17.71 -8.74 5.14
C ILE A 68 16.29 -9.26 5.34
N SER A 69 15.36 -8.37 5.71
CA SER A 69 13.95 -8.69 5.83
C SER A 69 13.07 -7.53 5.40
N TYR A 70 11.90 -7.87 4.86
CA TYR A 70 10.90 -6.95 4.29
C TYR A 70 9.58 -7.18 5.03
N HIS A 71 8.93 -6.12 5.51
CA HIS A 71 7.76 -6.22 6.37
C HIS A 71 6.68 -5.22 5.99
N THR A 72 5.44 -5.63 6.24
CA THR A 72 4.26 -4.76 6.38
C THR A 72 4.10 -3.73 5.25
N PRO A 73 3.91 -4.16 3.99
CA PRO A 73 3.68 -3.23 2.90
C PRO A 73 2.35 -2.47 3.08
N CYS A 74 2.31 -1.21 2.62
CA CYS A 74 1.11 -0.38 2.54
C CYS A 74 1.11 0.36 1.20
N PHE A 75 0.12 0.06 0.35
CA PHE A 75 -0.04 0.73 -0.94
C PHE A 75 -0.34 2.23 -0.76
N ASN A 76 0.20 3.03 -1.68
CA ASN A 76 -0.15 4.43 -1.83
C ASN A 76 -1.61 4.50 -2.34
N PRO A 77 -2.54 5.10 -1.59
CA PRO A 77 -3.94 5.17 -2.00
C PRO A 77 -4.17 6.08 -3.22
N ASN A 78 -3.20 6.90 -3.60
CA ASN A 78 -3.27 7.82 -4.75
C ASN A 78 -2.54 7.30 -5.98
N ASN A 79 -1.67 6.28 -5.85
CA ASN A 79 -0.89 5.72 -6.94
C ASN A 79 -0.74 4.20 -6.76
N PRO A 80 -1.45 3.37 -7.54
CA PRO A 80 -1.43 1.91 -7.36
C PRO A 80 -0.07 1.26 -7.68
N ASN A 81 0.83 1.98 -8.37
CA ASN A 81 2.18 1.51 -8.64
C ASN A 81 3.12 1.71 -7.45
N GLU A 82 2.69 2.38 -6.38
CA GLU A 82 3.57 2.66 -5.23
C GLU A 82 3.08 1.99 -3.96
N PHE A 83 4.03 1.53 -3.14
CA PHE A 83 3.77 1.15 -1.76
C PHE A 83 4.96 1.50 -0.88
N CYS A 84 4.68 1.77 0.40
CA CYS A 84 5.71 1.90 1.42
C CYS A 84 5.81 0.61 2.21
N TYR A 85 6.98 0.32 2.75
CA TYR A 85 7.23 -0.90 3.50
C TYR A 85 8.39 -0.70 4.47
N LEU A 86 8.53 -1.63 5.41
CA LEU A 86 9.65 -1.64 6.34
C LEU A 86 10.72 -2.62 5.86
N PHE A 87 11.92 -2.10 5.70
CA PHE A 87 13.12 -2.86 5.37
C PHE A 87 14.02 -2.91 6.59
N LYS A 88 14.57 -4.08 6.91
CA LYS A 88 15.57 -4.22 7.97
C LYS A 88 16.75 -5.00 7.45
N LYS A 89 17.93 -4.41 7.57
CA LYS A 89 19.21 -5.05 7.26
C LYS A 89 20.11 -5.06 8.49
N GLN A 90 20.69 -6.21 8.79
CA GLN A 90 21.64 -6.38 9.91
C GLN A 90 22.82 -5.41 9.73
N GLY A 91 23.21 -4.73 10.81
CA GLY A 91 24.27 -3.71 10.80
C GLY A 91 23.86 -2.35 10.23
N VAL A 92 22.69 -2.21 9.60
CA VAL A 92 22.18 -0.93 9.06
C VAL A 92 20.99 -0.41 9.85
N GLY A 93 20.12 -1.30 10.35
CA GLY A 93 18.91 -0.94 11.08
C GLY A 93 17.64 -0.99 10.23
N GLY A 94 16.54 -0.48 10.80
CA GLY A 94 15.24 -0.40 10.13
C GLY A 94 15.13 0.82 9.23
N GLN A 95 14.39 0.69 8.15
CA GLN A 95 14.18 1.71 7.14
C GLN A 95 12.71 1.68 6.69
N LEU A 96 12.08 2.85 6.65
CA LEU A 96 10.86 3.07 5.91
C LEU A 96 11.25 3.40 4.46
N ARG A 97 10.78 2.60 3.52
CA ARG A 97 11.10 2.74 2.09
C ARG A 97 9.83 2.84 1.26
N LYS A 98 9.96 3.43 0.07
CA LYS A 98 8.94 3.47 -0.98
C LYS A 98 9.44 2.67 -2.17
N HIS A 99 8.61 1.79 -2.70
CA HIS A 99 8.88 1.09 -3.95
C HIS A 99 7.84 1.44 -5.02
N ASN A 100 8.29 1.57 -6.26
CA ASN A 100 7.45 1.74 -7.44
C ASN A 100 7.50 0.47 -8.31
N LEU A 101 6.35 -0.19 -8.47
CA LEU A 101 6.18 -1.44 -9.21
C LEU A 101 6.41 -1.28 -10.72
N GLN A 102 6.18 -0.09 -11.27
CA GLN A 102 6.31 0.15 -12.70
C GLN A 102 7.76 0.46 -13.09
N THR A 103 8.46 1.28 -12.31
CA THR A 103 9.83 1.71 -12.61
C THR A 103 10.89 0.85 -11.93
N GLY A 104 10.52 0.09 -10.90
CA GLY A 104 11.45 -0.63 -10.02
C GLY A 104 12.20 0.28 -9.04
N GLU A 105 11.88 1.58 -8.99
CA GLU A 105 12.53 2.52 -8.07
C GLU A 105 12.28 2.10 -6.62
N ASP A 106 13.32 2.11 -5.80
CA ASP A 106 13.24 1.78 -4.38
C ASP A 106 14.02 2.80 -3.53
N LYS A 107 13.27 3.69 -2.87
CA LYS A 107 13.80 4.88 -2.21
C LYS A 107 13.68 4.79 -0.69
N LEU A 108 14.76 5.15 0.01
CA LEU A 108 14.72 5.39 1.45
C LEU A 108 13.91 6.67 1.75
N ILE A 109 12.89 6.55 2.60
CA ILE A 109 12.11 7.68 3.10
C ILE A 109 12.68 8.14 4.43
N TYR A 110 12.87 7.22 5.40
CA TYR A 110 13.32 7.56 6.75
C TYR A 110 13.95 6.35 7.46
N PRO A 111 15.09 6.50 8.16
CA PRO A 111 15.62 5.45 9.06
C PRO A 111 14.73 5.32 10.31
N ILE A 112 14.34 4.09 10.69
CA ILE A 112 13.40 3.86 11.79
C ILE A 112 13.90 2.78 12.75
N SER A 113 13.60 2.93 14.04
CA SER A 113 14.02 2.01 15.10
C SER A 113 12.94 1.04 15.60
N PHE A 114 11.72 1.08 15.04
CA PHE A 114 10.60 0.26 15.52
C PHE A 114 9.71 -0.20 14.36
N SER A 115 9.01 -1.34 14.50
CA SER A 115 8.41 -2.07 13.38
C SER A 115 6.88 -2.12 13.38
N ALA A 116 6.21 -1.04 13.79
CA ALA A 116 4.76 -0.95 13.58
C ALA A 116 4.48 -0.69 12.09
N PRO A 117 3.47 -1.35 11.48
CA PRO A 117 3.12 -1.15 10.08
C PRO A 117 2.91 0.34 9.76
N PRO A 118 3.60 0.90 8.75
CA PRO A 118 3.31 2.25 8.29
C PRO A 118 1.93 2.30 7.62
N LYS A 119 1.32 3.47 7.62
CA LYS A 119 0.04 3.72 6.92
C LYS A 119 0.14 4.96 6.05
N TRP A 120 -0.19 4.79 4.77
CA TRP A 120 -0.19 5.86 3.79
C TRP A 120 -1.59 6.45 3.65
N GLY A 121 -1.71 7.75 3.91
CA GLY A 121 -2.97 8.50 3.79
C GLY A 121 -3.18 9.06 2.40
N LYS A 122 -4.44 9.36 2.04
CA LYS A 122 -4.77 10.05 0.77
C LYS A 122 -4.25 11.48 0.71
N ASN A 123 -3.88 12.05 1.85
CA ASN A 123 -3.19 13.33 1.97
C ASN A 123 -1.71 13.31 1.56
N GLY A 124 -1.17 12.20 1.03
CA GLY A 124 0.23 12.08 0.60
C GLY A 124 1.23 11.91 1.75
N LYS A 125 0.73 11.69 2.98
CA LYS A 125 1.57 11.48 4.16
C LYS A 125 1.58 10.04 4.60
N ILE A 126 2.71 9.61 5.16
CA ILE A 126 2.87 8.31 5.79
C ILE A 126 2.95 8.52 7.30
N THR A 127 2.10 7.81 8.05
CA THR A 127 2.21 7.73 9.51
C THR A 127 2.87 6.42 9.93
N PHE A 128 3.69 6.48 10.97
CA PHE A 128 4.47 5.35 11.48
C PHE A 128 4.83 5.58 12.95
N ALA A 129 5.27 4.51 13.63
CA ALA A 129 5.79 4.62 14.98
C ALA A 129 7.34 4.58 14.97
N SER A 130 7.98 5.52 15.67
CA SER A 130 9.43 5.53 15.88
C SER A 130 9.73 5.95 17.32
N GLY A 131 10.55 5.18 18.03
CA GLY A 131 10.84 5.45 19.46
C GLY A 131 9.59 5.52 20.34
N TYR A 132 8.58 4.68 20.08
CA TYR A 132 7.28 4.69 20.77
C TYR A 132 6.49 6.00 20.62
N GLN A 133 6.76 6.76 19.56
CA GLN A 133 6.05 7.98 19.21
C GLN A 133 5.39 7.83 17.84
N VAL A 134 4.21 8.40 17.69
CA VAL A 134 3.55 8.50 16.39
C VAL A 134 4.15 9.67 15.63
N CYS A 135 4.59 9.40 14.42
CA CYS A 135 5.16 10.36 13.51
C CYS A 135 4.37 10.41 12.19
N THR A 136 4.51 11.51 11.47
CA THR A 136 4.11 11.65 10.07
C THR A 136 5.27 12.17 9.25
N ILE A 137 5.35 11.78 7.99
CA ILE A 137 6.31 12.28 7.02
C ILE A 137 5.65 12.37 5.65
N ASP A 138 6.11 13.26 4.79
CA ASP A 138 5.68 13.30 3.40
C ASP A 138 6.27 12.11 2.63
N GLU A 139 5.60 11.67 1.57
CA GLU A 139 6.04 10.55 0.72
C GLU A 139 7.42 10.75 0.06
N ASP A 140 7.92 11.98 -0.01
CA ASP A 140 9.26 12.30 -0.51
C ASP A 140 10.35 12.23 0.57
N GLY A 141 9.96 11.98 1.83
CA GLY A 141 10.85 11.92 2.99
C GLY A 141 11.03 13.25 3.72
N LYS A 142 10.28 14.30 3.35
CA LYS A 142 10.39 15.62 4.01
C LYS A 142 9.31 15.83 5.07
N ASN A 143 9.45 16.94 5.79
CA ASN A 143 8.46 17.44 6.74
C ASN A 143 8.06 16.44 7.82
N ILE A 144 9.05 15.72 8.37
CA ILE A 144 8.81 14.81 9.48
C ILE A 144 8.28 15.58 10.70
N LYS A 145 7.21 15.05 11.30
CA LYS A 145 6.58 15.60 12.50
C LYS A 145 6.32 14.48 13.48
N LYS A 146 6.69 14.69 14.74
CA LYS A 146 6.26 13.88 15.88
C LYS A 146 4.93 14.43 16.39
N LEU A 147 3.92 13.59 16.52
CA LEU A 147 2.56 14.00 16.92
C LEU A 147 2.26 13.73 18.39
N THR A 148 2.96 12.79 19.01
CA THR A 148 2.77 12.43 20.41
C THR A 148 3.93 12.94 21.28
N THR A 149 3.63 13.14 22.57
CA THR A 149 4.59 13.61 23.57
C THR A 149 4.78 12.61 24.71
N VAL A 150 3.77 11.78 24.99
CA VAL A 150 3.84 10.68 25.95
C VAL A 150 4.40 9.42 25.28
N PRO A 151 5.08 8.52 26.00
CA PRO A 151 5.60 7.27 25.43
C PRO A 151 4.48 6.25 25.11
N TYR A 152 4.89 5.16 24.47
CA TYR A 152 4.09 3.96 24.17
C TYR A 152 2.88 4.16 23.25
N ASN A 153 3.05 5.00 22.23
CA ASN A 153 2.08 5.14 21.14
C ASN A 153 2.53 4.32 19.93
N MET A 154 1.67 3.40 19.48
CA MET A 154 1.97 2.40 18.46
C MET A 154 0.81 2.22 17.49
N TYR A 155 1.06 1.51 16.39
CA TYR A 155 0.04 1.14 15.40
C TYR A 155 -0.81 2.32 14.91
N PRO A 156 -0.20 3.42 14.43
CA PRO A 156 -0.98 4.55 13.94
C PRO A 156 -1.76 4.18 12.68
N ALA A 157 -2.95 4.74 12.53
CA ALA A 157 -3.77 4.64 11.34
C ALA A 157 -4.48 5.96 11.05
N TRP A 158 -4.62 6.29 9.77
CA TRP A 158 -5.43 7.42 9.33
C TRP A 158 -6.92 7.07 9.50
N LEU A 159 -7.63 7.86 10.28
CA LEU A 159 -9.09 7.83 10.33
C LEU A 159 -9.68 8.63 9.15
N ASN A 160 -9.02 9.74 8.81
CA ASN A 160 -9.30 10.60 7.66
C ASN A 160 -8.01 11.37 7.30
N ASP A 161 -8.09 12.30 6.36
CA ASP A 161 -6.92 13.04 5.84
C ASP A 161 -6.21 13.94 6.85
N THR A 162 -6.81 14.20 8.02
CA THR A 162 -6.24 15.09 9.06
C THR A 162 -6.11 14.43 10.42
N THR A 163 -6.74 13.26 10.62
CA THR A 163 -6.86 12.61 11.93
C THR A 163 -6.19 11.25 11.92
N ILE A 164 -5.33 11.01 12.90
CA ILE A 164 -4.68 9.73 13.15
C ILE A 164 -5.19 9.17 14.47
N ILE A 165 -5.51 7.88 14.48
CA ILE A 165 -5.73 7.09 15.69
C ILE A 165 -4.51 6.21 15.94
N CYS A 166 -4.22 5.89 17.21
CA CYS A 166 -3.15 4.99 17.56
C CYS A 166 -3.50 4.20 18.82
N TYR A 167 -2.80 3.08 19.03
CA TYR A 167 -2.87 2.32 20.26
C TYR A 167 -1.90 2.90 21.27
N HIS A 168 -2.40 3.19 22.47
CA HIS A 168 -1.60 3.64 23.61
C HIS A 168 -1.63 2.58 24.71
N SER A 169 -0.47 2.22 25.26
CA SER A 169 -0.38 1.35 26.44
C SER A 169 0.59 1.90 27.47
N PRO A 170 0.11 2.38 28.64
CA PRO A 170 1.00 2.85 29.70
C PRO A 170 1.71 1.70 30.43
N VAL A 171 1.28 0.45 30.23
CA VAL A 171 1.76 -0.74 30.96
C VAL A 171 2.89 -1.46 30.23
N LEU A 172 3.06 -1.24 28.92
CA LEU A 172 4.22 -1.73 28.17
C LEU A 172 5.46 -0.81 28.34
N ALA A 173 5.38 0.12 29.29
CA ALA A 173 6.52 0.72 29.92
C ALA A 173 7.24 -0.31 30.79
N ILE A 174 8.09 -1.12 30.15
CA ILE A 174 9.12 -1.87 30.89
C ILE A 174 9.99 -0.88 31.67
#